data_AF-A0A497JKV5-F1
#
_entry.id   AF-A0A497JKV5-F1
#
_cell.length_a   1.000
_cell.length_b   1.000
_cell.length_c   1.000
_cell.angle_alpha   90.00
_cell.angle_beta   90.00
_cell.angle_gamma   90.00
#
_symmetry.space_group_name_H-M   'P 1'
#
loop_
_entity.id
_entity.type
_entity.pdbx_description
1 polymer ?
#
loop_
_entity_poly.entity_id
_entity_poly.type
_entity_poly.pdbx_seq_one_letter_code
_entity_poly.pdbx_strand_id
1 'polypeptide(L)'
;MKKPNEEIKALILKFALLNAVQHEGKARESSVMGRILAEKPQLKAEIKRVAATVKEVVAYVNRLSLPEQQKTIEEKWPELLAAKKAEERVKGLPPLPNAEKYERIVTRFSPNPDCVLH
;
A
#
# COMPACT_ATOMS: atom_id res chain seq x y z
N MET A 1 10.83 -26.80 7.86
CA MET A 1 11.65 -25.57 7.94
C MET A 1 11.67 -24.93 6.55
N LYS A 2 10.97 -23.81 6.33
CA LYS A 2 11.07 -23.07 5.06
C LYS A 2 12.46 -22.43 4.99
N LYS A 3 13.12 -22.50 3.83
CA LYS A 3 14.46 -21.91 3.70
C LYS A 3 14.35 -20.39 3.80
N PRO A 4 15.31 -19.68 4.42
CA PRO A 4 15.24 -18.21 4.58
C PRO A 4 15.06 -17.47 3.25
N ASN A 5 15.48 -18.08 2.15
CA ASN A 5 15.34 -17.53 0.80
C ASN A 5 13.91 -17.63 0.24
N GLU A 6 13.10 -18.60 0.68
CA GLU A 6 11.71 -18.75 0.25
C GLU A 6 10.79 -17.72 0.91
N GLU A 7 11.07 -17.36 2.16
CA GLU A 7 10.31 -16.34 2.88
C GLU A 7 10.49 -14.96 2.24
N ILE A 8 11.72 -14.64 1.82
CA ILE A 8 12.01 -13.38 1.11
C ILE A 8 11.28 -13.36 -0.24
N LYS A 9 11.32 -14.45 -1.02
CA LYS A 9 10.58 -14.55 -2.29
C LYS A 9 9.07 -14.41 -2.09
N ALA A 10 8.50 -15.06 -1.07
CA ALA A 10 7.08 -14.94 -0.75
C ALA A 10 6.69 -13.51 -0.41
N LEU A 11 7.53 -12.80 0.35
CA LEU A 11 7.33 -11.41 0.73
C LEU A 11 7.43 -10.45 -0.47
N ILE A 12 8.39 -10.68 -1.38
CA ILE A 12 8.49 -9.94 -2.64
C ILE A 12 7.23 -10.15 -3.49
N LEU A 13 6.77 -11.40 -3.64
CA LEU A 13 5.55 -11.73 -4.40
C LEU A 13 4.30 -11.08 -3.81
N LYS A 14 4.16 -11.10 -2.48
CA LYS A 14 3.07 -10.45 -1.74
C LYS A 14 2.98 -8.96 -2.08
N PHE A 15 4.11 -8.24 -2.02
CA PHE A 15 4.12 -6.81 -2.28
C PHE A 15 4.00 -6.47 -3.78
N ALA A 16 4.53 -7.30 -4.67
CA ALA A 16 4.36 -7.13 -6.11
C ALA A 16 2.89 -7.26 -6.52
N LEU A 17 2.19 -8.30 -6.06
CA LEU A 17 0.77 -8.50 -6.31
C LEU A 17 -0.09 -7.37 -5.72
N LEU A 18 0.20 -6.96 -4.48
CA LEU A 18 -0.51 -5.86 -3.84
C LEU A 18 -0.35 -4.55 -4.63
N ASN A 19 0.86 -4.26 -5.11
CA ASN A 19 1.11 -3.09 -5.92
C ASN A 19 0.39 -3.17 -7.27
N ALA A 20 0.44 -4.32 -7.95
CA ALA A 20 -0.28 -4.52 -9.21
C ALA A 20 -1.79 -4.31 -9.07
N VAL A 21 -2.43 -4.92 -8.06
CA VAL A 21 -3.87 -4.78 -7.83
C VAL A 21 -4.27 -3.34 -7.41
N GLN A 22 -3.37 -2.57 -6.80
CA GLN A 22 -3.59 -1.15 -6.52
C GLN A 22 -3.42 -0.25 -7.74
N HIS A 23 -2.67 -0.69 -8.76
CA HIS A 23 -2.37 0.07 -9.97
C HIS A 23 -2.84 -0.69 -11.23
N GLU A 24 -4.09 -1.15 -11.21
CA GLU A 24 -4.78 -1.67 -12.42
C GLU A 24 -4.04 -2.81 -13.14
N GLY A 25 -3.39 -3.67 -12.36
CA GLY A 25 -2.68 -4.84 -12.86
C GLY A 25 -1.19 -4.63 -13.16
N LYS A 26 -0.65 -3.42 -12.92
CA LYS A 26 0.76 -3.08 -13.19
C LYS A 26 1.57 -2.87 -11.91
N ALA A 27 2.42 -3.82 -11.56
CA ALA A 27 3.43 -3.66 -10.53
C ALA A 27 4.62 -2.82 -11.03
N ARG A 28 5.13 -1.95 -10.16
CA ARG A 28 6.33 -1.13 -10.37
C ARG A 28 7.46 -1.58 -9.44
N GLU A 29 8.62 -1.85 -10.00
CA GLU A 29 9.80 -2.34 -9.25
C GLU A 29 10.21 -1.39 -8.12
N SER A 30 10.22 -0.08 -8.37
CA SER A 30 10.59 0.93 -7.38
C SER A 30 9.65 0.96 -6.17
N SER A 31 8.33 0.90 -6.41
CA SER A 31 7.32 0.86 -5.36
C SER A 31 7.43 -0.41 -4.51
N VAL A 32 7.65 -1.55 -5.16
CA VAL A 32 7.82 -2.84 -4.47
C VAL A 32 9.09 -2.86 -3.64
N MET A 33 10.22 -2.39 -4.20
CA MET A 33 11.49 -2.29 -3.49
C MET A 33 11.38 -1.38 -2.26
N GLY A 34 10.78 -0.20 -2.41
CA GLY A 34 10.59 0.73 -1.30
C GLY A 34 9.80 0.10 -0.15
N ARG A 35 8.74 -0.65 -0.47
CA ARG A 35 7.91 -1.33 0.53
C ARG A 35 8.65 -2.48 1.23
N ILE A 36 9.45 -3.25 0.50
CA ILE A 36 10.29 -4.32 1.08
C ILE A 36 11.30 -3.74 2.07
N LEU A 37 11.98 -2.65 1.70
CA LEU A 37 13.01 -2.04 2.55
C LEU A 37 12.43 -1.35 3.80
N ALA A 38 11.18 -0.88 3.73
CA ALA A 38 10.45 -0.36 4.88
C ALA A 38 10.12 -1.48 5.88
N GLU A 39 9.67 -2.63 5.38
CA GLU A 39 9.31 -3.79 6.21
C GLU A 39 10.55 -4.52 6.77
N LYS A 40 11.61 -4.64 5.95
CA LYS A 40 12.84 -5.36 6.28
C LYS A 40 14.09 -4.54 5.92
N PRO A 41 14.48 -3.58 6.77
CA PRO A 41 15.68 -2.76 6.56
C PRO A 41 16.98 -3.56 6.40
N GLN A 42 17.06 -4.76 7.00
CA GLN A 42 18.19 -5.68 6.91
C GLN A 42 18.52 -6.09 5.46
N LEU A 43 17.53 -6.07 4.56
CA LEU A 43 17.71 -6.43 3.15
C LEU A 43 18.50 -5.37 2.37
N LYS A 44 18.77 -4.18 2.95
CA LYS A 44 19.63 -3.16 2.34
C LYS A 44 21.05 -3.68 2.07
N ALA A 45 21.56 -4.59 2.90
CA ALA A 45 22.89 -5.17 2.72
C ALA A 45 22.98 -6.03 1.44
N GLU A 46 21.87 -6.65 1.03
CA GLU A 46 21.79 -7.55 -0.13
C GLU A 46 20.99 -6.93 -1.29
N ILE A 47 20.92 -5.60 -1.38
CA ILE A 47 20.00 -4.90 -2.27
C ILE A 47 20.12 -5.32 -3.74
N LYS A 48 21.33 -5.63 -4.22
CA LYS A 48 21.57 -6.11 -5.60
C LYS A 48 20.87 -7.45 -5.87
N ARG A 49 20.94 -8.38 -4.92
CA ARG A 49 20.32 -9.71 -5.01
C ARG A 49 18.80 -9.61 -4.91
N VAL A 50 18.32 -8.78 -3.99
CA VAL A 50 16.89 -8.50 -3.83
C VAL A 50 16.33 -7.84 -5.09
N ALA A 51 17.05 -6.87 -5.68
CA ALA A 51 16.63 -6.18 -6.90
C ALA A 51 16.47 -7.12 -8.09
N ALA A 52 17.41 -8.05 -8.30
CA ALA A 52 17.28 -9.07 -9.33
C ALA A 52 16.01 -9.92 -9.13
N THR A 53 15.78 -10.35 -7.89
CA THR A 53 14.60 -11.16 -7.55
C THR A 53 13.29 -10.38 -7.70
N VAL A 54 13.28 -9.10 -7.31
CA VAL A 54 12.12 -8.20 -7.48
C VAL A 54 11.79 -8.05 -8.96
N LYS A 55 12.79 -7.84 -9.81
CA LYS A 55 12.59 -7.69 -11.26
C LYS A 55 11.94 -8.93 -11.88
N GLU A 56 12.42 -10.12 -11.54
CA GLU A 56 11.82 -11.38 -11.99
C GLU A 56 10.36 -11.53 -11.55
N VAL A 57 10.08 -11.25 -10.26
CA VAL A 57 8.74 -11.40 -9.69
C VAL A 57 7.78 -10.36 -10.25
N VAL A 58 8.21 -9.11 -10.43
CA VAL A 58 7.39 -8.05 -11.03
C VAL A 58 7.07 -8.38 -12.49
N ALA A 59 8.05 -8.87 -13.26
CA ALA A 59 7.81 -9.32 -14.62
C ALA A 59 6.80 -10.49 -14.69
N TYR A 60 6.87 -11.42 -13.75
CA TYR A 60 5.89 -12.51 -13.62
C TYR A 60 4.49 -11.97 -13.30
N VAL A 61 4.35 -11.11 -12.28
CA VAL A 61 3.06 -10.53 -11.87
C VAL A 61 2.43 -9.72 -12.99
N ASN A 62 3.22 -8.92 -13.72
CA ASN A 62 2.73 -8.10 -14.84
C ASN A 62 2.29 -8.92 -16.06
N ARG A 63 2.63 -10.21 -16.13
CA ARG A 63 2.10 -11.13 -17.16
C ARG A 63 0.75 -11.72 -16.78
N LEU A 64 0.40 -11.73 -15.49
CA LEU A 64 -0.89 -12.21 -15.01
C LEU A 64 -1.96 -11.14 -15.24
N SER A 65 -3.19 -11.58 -15.53
CA SER A 65 -4.32 -10.66 -15.60
C SER A 65 -4.75 -10.19 -14.20
N LEU A 66 -5.40 -9.02 -14.12
CA LEU A 66 -5.95 -8.48 -12.87
C LEU A 66 -6.77 -9.50 -12.06
N PRO A 67 -7.71 -10.27 -12.65
CA PRO A 67 -8.48 -11.27 -11.88
C PRO A 67 -7.61 -12.41 -11.37
N GLU A 68 -6.60 -12.87 -12.12
CA GLU A 68 -5.66 -13.89 -11.65
C GLU A 68 -4.79 -13.38 -10.50
N GLN A 69 -4.36 -12.12 -10.56
CA GLN A 69 -3.62 -11.48 -9.48
C GLN A 69 -4.47 -11.43 -8.20
N GLN A 70 -5.73 -11.03 -8.30
CA GLN A 70 -6.66 -10.98 -7.17
C GLN A 70 -6.91 -12.38 -6.58
N LYS A 71 -7.15 -13.38 -7.44
CA LYS A 71 -7.33 -14.77 -7.02
C LYS A 71 -6.09 -15.30 -6.28
N THR A 72 -4.90 -15.00 -6.79
CA THR A 72 -3.64 -15.41 -6.16
C THR A 72 -3.47 -14.77 -4.77
N ILE A 73 -3.89 -13.51 -4.59
CA ILE A 73 -3.88 -12.87 -3.26
C ILE A 73 -4.90 -13.55 -2.35
N GLU A 74 -6.10 -13.86 -2.83
CA GLU A 74 -7.14 -14.50 -2.03
C GLU A 74 -6.73 -15.90 -1.56
N GLU A 75 -6.06 -16.68 -2.40
CA GLU A 75 -5.59 -18.03 -2.07
C GLU A 75 -4.42 -18.03 -1.07
N LYS A 76 -3.51 -17.04 -1.14
CA LYS A 76 -2.25 -17.05 -0.37
C LYS A 76 -2.22 -16.08 0.80
N TRP A 77 -2.93 -14.96 0.70
CA TRP A 77 -2.95 -13.86 1.67
C TRP A 77 -4.35 -13.23 1.78
N PRO A 78 -5.39 -14.01 2.15
CA PRO A 78 -6.75 -13.50 2.28
C PRO A 78 -6.86 -12.32 3.25
N GLU A 79 -5.97 -12.23 4.24
CA GLU A 79 -5.92 -11.13 5.21
C GLU A 79 -5.68 -9.75 4.58
N LEU A 80 -5.01 -9.69 3.42
CA LEU A 80 -4.71 -8.42 2.74
C LEU A 80 -5.95 -7.80 2.09
N LEU A 81 -6.89 -8.64 1.64
CA LEU A 81 -8.14 -8.17 1.04
C LEU A 81 -9.09 -7.60 2.11
N ALA A 82 -9.07 -8.19 3.31
CA ALA A 82 -9.84 -7.69 4.45
C ALA A 82 -9.40 -6.30 4.91
N ALA A 83 -8.08 -6.04 4.92
CA ALA A 83 -7.53 -4.72 5.30
C ALA A 83 -7.98 -3.60 4.34
N LYS A 84 -8.02 -3.86 3.03
CA LYS A 84 -8.51 -2.90 2.02
C LYS A 84 -9.97 -2.48 2.25
N LYS A 85 -10.83 -3.44 2.58
CA LYS A 85 -12.25 -3.19 2.87
C LYS A 85 -12.48 -2.32 4.12
N ALA A 86 -11.53 -2.34 5.07
CA ALA A 86 -11.58 -1.51 6.26
C ALA A 86 -11.11 -0.07 6.00
N GLU A 87 -10.03 0.12 5.21
CA GLU A 87 -9.52 1.46 4.84
C GLU A 87 -10.50 2.26 3.97
N GLU A 88 -11.24 1.60 3.06
CA GLU A 88 -12.24 2.29 2.23
C GLU A 88 -13.41 2.87 3.05
N ARG A 89 -13.68 2.34 4.26
CA ARG A 89 -14.79 2.79 5.11
C ARG A 89 -14.49 4.06 5.91
N VAL A 90 -13.24 4.54 5.96
CA VAL A 90 -12.83 5.68 6.81
C VAL A 90 -12.27 6.83 5.96
N LYS A 91 -12.94 7.19 4.86
CA LYS A 91 -12.59 8.35 4.01
C LYS A 91 -13.45 9.59 4.28
N GLY A 92 -13.94 9.76 5.51
CA GLY A 92 -14.69 10.95 5.92
C GLY A 92 -14.10 11.55 7.19
N LEU A 93 -14.10 12.88 7.28
CA LEU A 93 -14.00 13.55 8.58
C LEU A 93 -15.15 13.02 9.46
N PRO A 94 -14.93 12.84 10.78
CA PRO A 94 -16.02 12.50 11.66
C PRO A 94 -17.11 13.58 11.55
N PRO A 95 -18.40 13.21 11.75
CA PRO A 95 -19.47 14.20 11.75
C PRO A 95 -19.20 15.26 12.82
N LEU A 96 -19.57 16.51 12.54
CA LEU A 96 -19.41 17.60 13.49
C LEU A 96 -20.19 17.30 14.78
N PRO A 97 -19.56 17.37 15.96
CA PRO A 97 -20.26 17.13 17.22
C PRO A 97 -21.36 18.20 17.40
N ASN A 98 -22.55 17.77 17.83
CA ASN A 98 -23.71 18.64 18.05
C ASN A 98 -24.26 19.34 16.80
N ALA A 99 -23.99 18.85 15.59
CA ALA A 99 -24.52 19.45 14.35
C ALA A 99 -26.05 19.61 14.37
N GLU A 100 -26.77 18.67 15.00
CA GLU A 100 -28.24 18.69 15.13
C GLU A 100 -28.78 19.80 16.03
N LYS A 101 -27.94 20.41 16.90
CA LYS A 101 -28.37 21.49 17.80
C LYS A 101 -28.51 22.85 17.13
N TYR A 102 -28.05 22.98 15.88
CA TYR A 102 -27.99 24.25 15.17
C TYR A 102 -28.64 24.13 13.79
N GLU A 103 -29.57 25.02 13.48
CA GLU A 103 -30.22 25.08 12.15
C GLU A 103 -29.24 25.46 11.03
N ARG A 104 -28.20 26.23 11.36
CA ARG A 104 -27.16 26.68 10.42
C ARG A 104 -25.78 26.64 11.06
N ILE A 105 -24.87 25.88 10.45
CA ILE A 105 -23.46 25.80 10.84
C ILE A 105 -22.65 26.69 9.92
N VAL A 106 -21.90 27.64 10.49
CA VAL A 106 -20.98 28.51 9.75
C VAL A 106 -19.56 28.19 10.17
N THR A 107 -18.74 27.69 9.25
CA THR A 107 -17.30 27.50 9.46
C THR A 107 -16.57 28.76 9.00
N ARG A 108 -15.59 29.22 9.78
CA ARG A 108 -14.65 30.27 9.37
C ARG A 108 -13.25 29.68 9.33
N PHE A 109 -12.45 30.07 8.35
CA PHE A 109 -11.01 29.95 8.48
C PHE A 109 -10.57 30.92 9.59
N SER A 110 -9.61 30.50 10.43
CA SER A 110 -8.89 31.48 11.25
C SER A 110 -8.34 32.54 10.28
N PRO A 111 -8.41 33.84 10.62
CA PRO A 111 -7.68 34.84 9.82
C PRO A 111 -6.25 34.34 9.67
N ASN A 112 -5.78 34.26 8.43
CA ASN A 112 -4.43 33.86 8.11
C ASN A 112 -3.50 34.77 8.93
N PRO A 113 -2.53 34.23 9.70
CA PRO A 113 -1.56 35.07 10.39
C PRO A 113 -0.61 35.64 9.32
N ASP A 114 -1.04 36.65 8.59
CA ASP A 114 -0.13 37.58 7.94
C ASP A 114 0.49 38.45 9.04
N CYS A 115 1.33 37.83 9.87
CA CYS A 115 2.47 38.54 10.42
C CYS A 115 3.38 38.80 9.23
N VAL A 116 3.27 40.00 8.67
CA VAL A 116 4.34 40.58 7.86
C VAL A 116 5.65 40.43 8.65
N LEU A 117 6.55 39.58 8.18
CA LEU A 117 7.95 39.61 8.58
C LEU A 117 8.57 40.81 7.87
N HIS A 118 8.61 41.97 8.52
CA HIS A 118 9.43 43.11 8.11
C HIS A 118 10.01 43.80 9.34
#